data_AF-A0A2V8JA05-F1
#
_entry.id   AF-A0A2V8JA05-F1
#
_cell.length_a   1.000
_cell.length_b   1.000
_cell.length_c   1.000
_cell.angle_alpha   90.00
_cell.angle_beta   90.00
_cell.angle_gamma   90.00
#
_symmetry.space_group_name_H-M   'P 1'
#
loop_
_entity.id
_entity.type
_entity.pdbx_description
1 polymer ?
#
loop_
_entity_poly.entity_id
_entity_poly.type
_entity_poly.pdbx_seq_one_letter_code
_entity_poly.pdbx_strand_id
1 'polypeptide(L)'
;MISSALFAVILFQAQSPTAAQPIDLTGYWVSVVTQDWRWRMVTPAKGDYAGVPITLEAKKVGDAWDPAEDEAAGEQCKAYGAPGLMAMPTRLHITWQDENTLKVETDAGTQTRLFHFGAWKPQGAAATWQGDSVAEWERARTTPKSGSLKVVTTHLRPGYLRKNGVPYSAKAVLTEYWDLATERNQEQWITITSVVDDPQYLRQPWVTALHFKKEPDGAKWDPTPCSAR
;
A
#
# COMPACT_ATOMS: atom_id res chain seq x y z
N MET A 1 -4.76 -62.03 21.64
CA MET A 1 -5.26 -60.79 22.28
C MET A 1 -4.51 -59.62 21.68
N ILE A 2 -5.25 -58.86 20.86
CA ILE A 2 -5.09 -57.47 20.38
C ILE A 2 -3.65 -56.94 20.19
N SER A 3 -3.26 -56.84 18.92
CA SER A 3 -2.11 -56.05 18.44
C SER A 3 -2.49 -54.57 18.42
N SER A 4 -1.84 -53.76 19.23
CA SER A 4 -2.01 -52.30 19.26
C SER A 4 -1.21 -51.64 18.14
N ALA A 5 -1.88 -51.15 17.11
CA ALA A 5 -1.30 -50.25 16.13
C ALA A 5 -1.32 -48.81 16.67
N LEU A 6 -0.14 -48.21 16.89
CA LEU A 6 0.00 -46.77 17.12
C LEU A 6 -0.36 -46.02 15.83
N PHE A 7 -1.45 -45.25 15.86
CA PHE A 7 -1.72 -44.22 14.86
C PHE A 7 -0.85 -42.99 15.19
N ALA A 8 0.21 -42.78 14.43
CA ALA A 8 0.92 -41.50 14.43
C ALA A 8 0.08 -40.48 13.64
N VAL A 9 -0.55 -39.54 14.35
CA VAL A 9 -1.20 -38.39 13.73
C VAL A 9 -0.10 -37.42 13.30
N ILE A 10 0.19 -37.37 11.99
CA ILE A 10 1.05 -36.33 11.42
C ILE A 10 0.22 -35.04 11.37
N LEU A 11 0.47 -34.14 12.31
CA LEU A 11 0.01 -32.75 12.22
C LEU A 11 0.82 -32.07 11.10
N PHE A 12 0.21 -31.89 9.93
CA PHE A 12 0.71 -30.91 8.95
C PHE A 12 0.54 -29.52 9.55
N GLN A 13 1.62 -28.96 10.10
CA GLN A 13 1.63 -27.53 10.41
C GLN A 13 1.59 -26.76 9.07
N ALA A 14 0.61 -25.86 8.93
CA ALA A 14 0.60 -24.94 7.81
C ALA A 14 1.87 -24.07 7.88
N GLN A 15 2.61 -23.98 6.78
CA GLN A 15 3.78 -23.10 6.70
C GLN A 15 3.35 -21.66 6.97
N SER A 16 4.18 -20.92 7.73
CA SER A 16 3.92 -19.51 7.98
C SER A 16 3.92 -18.70 6.67
N PRO A 17 3.20 -17.57 6.61
CA PRO A 17 3.19 -16.68 5.45
C PRO A 17 4.59 -16.29 4.96
N THR A 18 5.54 -16.02 5.87
CA THR A 18 6.94 -15.76 5.52
C THR A 18 7.62 -16.97 4.89
N ALA A 19 7.43 -18.17 5.44
CA ALA A 19 8.03 -19.40 4.91
C ALA A 19 7.38 -19.84 3.59
N ALA A 20 6.13 -19.46 3.35
CA ALA A 20 5.33 -19.84 2.20
C ALA A 20 5.31 -18.79 1.08
N GLN A 21 6.10 -17.72 1.17
CA GLN A 21 6.08 -16.61 0.22
C GLN A 21 6.49 -17.07 -1.21
N PRO A 22 5.67 -16.82 -2.25
CA PRO A 22 6.00 -17.15 -3.63
C PRO A 22 6.97 -16.14 -4.28
N ILE A 23 7.05 -14.94 -3.72
CA ILE A 23 7.94 -13.83 -4.11
C ILE A 23 8.57 -13.23 -2.84
N ASP A 24 9.75 -12.66 -2.96
CA ASP A 24 10.44 -11.97 -1.85
C ASP A 24 10.46 -10.46 -2.11
N LEU A 25 9.65 -9.73 -1.34
CA LEU A 25 9.55 -8.27 -1.42
C LEU A 25 10.55 -7.55 -0.49
N THR A 26 11.27 -8.26 0.37
CA THR A 26 12.07 -7.65 1.44
C THR A 26 13.26 -6.86 0.90
N GLY A 27 13.59 -5.73 1.54
CA GLY A 27 14.74 -4.86 1.24
C GLY A 27 14.32 -3.46 0.79
N TYR A 28 15.21 -2.77 0.08
CA TYR A 28 15.04 -1.37 -0.30
C TYR A 28 14.56 -1.21 -1.74
N TRP A 29 13.65 -0.27 -1.97
CA TRP A 29 13.04 -0.01 -3.27
C TRP A 29 12.87 1.49 -3.48
N VAL A 30 13.05 1.97 -4.70
CA VAL A 30 12.84 3.38 -5.07
C VAL A 30 11.72 3.52 -6.09
N SER A 31 10.82 4.48 -5.87
CA SER A 31 9.77 4.80 -6.84
C SER A 31 10.39 5.22 -8.17
N VAL A 32 9.90 4.61 -9.26
CA VAL A 32 10.22 4.98 -10.64
C VAL A 32 8.98 5.59 -11.27
N VAL A 33 9.02 6.91 -11.44
CA VAL A 33 7.86 7.70 -11.90
C VAL A 33 7.85 7.76 -13.43
N THR A 34 7.32 6.72 -14.05
CA THR A 34 7.10 6.65 -15.52
C THR A 34 5.68 7.02 -15.93
N GLN A 35 4.69 6.74 -15.09
CA GLN A 35 3.28 7.09 -15.30
C GLN A 35 2.89 8.32 -14.48
N ASP A 36 1.91 9.08 -14.97
CA ASP A 36 1.34 10.26 -14.29
C ASP A 36 2.41 11.26 -13.81
N TRP A 37 3.53 11.36 -14.55
CA TRP A 37 4.70 12.16 -14.16
C TRP A 37 4.33 13.58 -13.76
N ARG A 38 3.43 14.21 -14.53
CA ARG A 38 2.91 15.56 -14.28
C ARG A 38 2.32 15.73 -12.88
N TRP A 39 1.63 14.72 -12.35
CA TRP A 39 0.94 14.80 -11.05
C TRP A 39 1.73 14.15 -9.91
N ARG A 40 2.81 13.41 -10.23
CA ARG A 40 3.65 12.70 -9.24
C ARG A 40 4.98 13.40 -8.96
N MET A 41 5.57 14.10 -9.93
CA MET A 41 6.80 14.89 -9.74
C MET A 41 6.52 16.37 -9.42
N VAL A 42 5.32 16.84 -9.73
CA VAL A 42 4.86 18.20 -9.43
C VAL A 42 3.56 18.08 -8.66
N THR A 43 3.47 18.70 -7.48
CA THR A 43 2.21 18.78 -6.75
C THR A 43 1.17 19.44 -7.66
N PRO A 44 0.05 18.77 -8.00
CA PRO A 44 -0.94 19.35 -8.89
C PRO A 44 -1.52 20.64 -8.32
N ALA A 45 -1.94 21.56 -9.19
CA ALA A 45 -2.65 22.74 -8.74
C ALA A 45 -3.97 22.33 -8.05
N LYS A 46 -4.39 23.12 -7.05
CA LYS A 46 -5.75 23.03 -6.52
C LYS A 46 -6.75 23.17 -7.67
N GLY A 47 -7.75 22.29 -7.72
CA GLY A 47 -8.71 22.20 -8.82
C GLY A 47 -8.30 21.32 -10.00
N ASP A 48 -7.05 20.84 -10.07
CA ASP A 48 -6.60 19.89 -11.11
C ASP A 48 -6.95 18.45 -10.73
N TYR A 49 -8.12 17.98 -11.20
CA TYR A 49 -8.63 16.64 -10.93
C TYR A 49 -8.52 15.70 -12.13
N ALA A 50 -7.73 16.07 -13.15
CA ALA A 50 -7.63 15.31 -14.38
C ALA A 50 -7.19 13.86 -14.11
N GLY A 51 -7.91 12.90 -14.70
CA GLY A 51 -7.63 11.46 -14.57
C GLY A 51 -8.14 10.80 -13.29
N VAL A 52 -8.77 11.54 -12.35
CA VAL A 52 -9.45 10.94 -11.19
C VAL A 52 -10.96 11.02 -11.40
N PRO A 53 -11.70 9.90 -11.35
CA PRO A 53 -13.13 9.88 -11.62
C PRO A 53 -13.96 10.40 -10.44
N ILE A 54 -13.71 11.65 -10.00
CA ILE A 54 -14.32 12.20 -8.78
C ILE A 54 -15.84 12.47 -8.93
N THR A 55 -16.57 12.42 -7.83
CA THR A 55 -17.97 12.88 -7.72
C THR A 55 -18.07 14.41 -7.59
N LEU A 56 -19.28 14.96 -7.67
CA LEU A 56 -19.51 16.38 -7.36
C LEU A 56 -19.22 16.70 -5.89
N GLU A 57 -19.43 15.76 -4.97
CA GLU A 57 -19.12 15.94 -3.55
C GLU A 57 -17.62 16.05 -3.33
N ALA A 58 -16.84 15.16 -3.94
CA ALA A 58 -15.38 15.22 -3.92
C ALA A 58 -14.84 16.52 -4.51
N LYS A 59 -15.44 16.99 -5.61
CA LYS A 59 -15.08 18.29 -6.20
C LYS A 59 -15.27 19.43 -5.21
N LYS A 60 -16.40 19.48 -4.48
CA LYS A 60 -16.64 20.53 -3.48
C LYS A 60 -15.57 20.52 -2.38
N VAL A 61 -15.23 19.34 -1.87
CA VAL A 61 -14.19 19.18 -0.84
C VAL A 61 -12.82 19.61 -1.37
N GLY A 62 -12.43 19.14 -2.56
CA GLY A 62 -11.16 19.50 -3.18
C GLY A 62 -11.06 21.00 -3.54
N ASP A 63 -12.16 21.62 -3.96
CA ASP A 63 -12.21 23.06 -4.30
C ASP A 63 -12.13 23.91 -3.01
N ALA A 64 -12.56 23.37 -1.87
CA ALA A 64 -12.46 24.02 -0.57
C ALA A 64 -11.08 23.83 0.09
N TRP A 65 -10.36 22.74 -0.22
CA TRP A 65 -9.10 22.36 0.43
C TRP A 65 -8.08 23.50 0.56
N ASP A 66 -7.56 23.70 1.77
CA ASP A 66 -6.45 24.62 2.05
C ASP A 66 -5.33 23.87 2.81
N PRO A 67 -4.11 23.75 2.25
CA PRO A 67 -3.01 23.10 2.94
C PRO A 67 -2.61 23.79 4.25
N ALA A 68 -2.85 25.10 4.39
CA ALA A 68 -2.55 25.82 5.63
C ALA A 68 -3.49 25.44 6.77
N GLU A 69 -4.75 25.12 6.46
CA GLU A 69 -5.71 24.61 7.46
C GLU A 69 -5.29 23.22 7.95
N ASP A 70 -4.85 22.34 7.04
CA ASP A 70 -4.33 21.02 7.41
C ASP A 70 -3.07 21.14 8.29
N GLU A 71 -2.13 22.04 7.95
CA GLU A 71 -0.95 22.32 8.78
C GLU A 71 -1.34 22.83 10.18
N ALA A 72 -2.27 23.79 10.26
CA ALA A 72 -2.74 24.34 11.52
C ALA A 72 -3.46 23.30 12.39
N ALA A 73 -4.14 22.33 11.77
CA ALA A 73 -4.81 21.22 12.44
C ALA A 73 -3.87 20.05 12.80
N GLY A 74 -2.59 20.11 12.41
CA GLY A 74 -1.65 18.99 12.59
C GLY A 74 -1.94 17.79 11.66
N GLU A 75 -2.63 18.04 10.55
CA GLU A 75 -3.10 17.04 9.59
C GLU A 75 -2.26 16.98 8.30
N GLN A 76 -1.02 17.47 8.34
CA GLN A 76 -0.08 17.44 7.20
C GLN A 76 0.15 16.05 6.58
N CYS A 77 -0.18 14.97 7.28
CA CYS A 77 -0.06 13.59 6.77
C CYS A 77 -1.29 13.10 5.96
N LYS A 78 -2.36 13.89 5.76
CA LYS A 78 -3.57 13.43 5.04
C LYS A 78 -3.29 12.87 3.65
N ALA A 79 -2.33 13.44 2.92
CA ALA A 79 -1.93 12.94 1.61
C ALA A 79 -1.10 11.64 1.68
N TYR A 80 -0.51 11.34 2.84
CA TYR A 80 0.38 10.19 3.09
C TYR A 80 -0.38 8.96 3.58
N GLY A 81 -1.71 8.98 3.60
CA GLY A 81 -2.50 7.79 3.90
C GLY A 81 -2.40 6.73 2.80
N ALA A 82 -2.68 5.48 3.16
CA ALA A 82 -2.44 4.31 2.31
C ALA A 82 -2.93 4.48 0.85
N PRO A 83 -4.14 5.02 0.56
CA PRO A 83 -4.61 5.17 -0.82
C PRO A 83 -3.80 6.13 -1.71
N GLY A 84 -3.08 7.09 -1.13
CA GLY A 84 -2.25 8.06 -1.85
C GLY A 84 -0.74 7.81 -1.72
N LEU A 85 -0.31 7.05 -0.70
CA LEU A 85 1.08 6.95 -0.29
C LEU A 85 2.01 6.39 -1.37
N MET A 86 1.63 5.28 -2.02
CA MET A 86 2.47 4.64 -3.04
C MET A 86 2.64 5.50 -4.29
N ALA A 87 1.74 6.47 -4.53
CA ALA A 87 1.84 7.40 -5.64
C ALA A 87 2.88 8.50 -5.40
N MET A 88 3.40 8.66 -4.18
CA MET A 88 4.46 9.63 -3.90
C MET A 88 5.81 9.19 -4.48
N PRO A 89 6.68 10.14 -4.86
CA PRO A 89 8.10 9.86 -5.01
C PRO A 89 8.69 9.52 -3.64
N THR A 90 8.87 8.24 -3.38
CA THR A 90 9.38 7.72 -2.10
C THR A 90 10.24 6.48 -2.32
N ARG A 91 11.01 6.10 -1.31
CA ARG A 91 11.59 4.78 -1.15
C ARG A 91 10.78 3.96 -0.16
N LEU A 92 10.82 2.66 -0.38
CA LEU A 92 10.26 1.67 0.52
C LEU A 92 11.38 0.89 1.21
N HIS A 93 11.19 0.61 2.49
CA HIS A 93 11.93 -0.41 3.21
C HIS A 93 10.95 -1.48 3.67
N ILE A 94 11.10 -2.68 3.12
CA ILE A 94 10.16 -3.80 3.35
C ILE A 94 10.86 -4.86 4.17
N THR A 95 10.28 -5.22 5.31
CA THR A 95 10.83 -6.23 6.24
C THR A 95 9.73 -7.08 6.84
N TRP A 96 10.03 -8.30 7.25
CA TRP A 96 9.14 -9.06 8.11
C TRP A 96 9.30 -8.58 9.55
N GLN A 97 8.20 -8.18 10.19
CA GLN A 97 8.18 -7.87 11.62
C GLN A 97 8.11 -9.15 12.45
N ASP A 98 7.35 -10.13 11.96
CA ASP A 98 7.20 -11.47 12.49
C ASP A 98 6.76 -12.43 11.35
N GLU A 99 6.47 -13.69 11.67
CA GLU A 99 6.11 -14.72 10.68
C GLU A 99 4.79 -14.46 9.92
N ASN A 100 3.96 -13.55 10.40
CA ASN A 100 2.62 -13.26 9.86
C ASN A 100 2.39 -11.77 9.55
N THR A 101 3.42 -10.92 9.66
CA THR A 101 3.29 -9.48 9.47
C THR A 101 4.44 -8.94 8.62
N LEU A 102 4.11 -8.49 7.40
CA LEU A 102 5.05 -7.77 6.54
C LEU A 102 4.93 -6.26 6.81
N LYS A 103 6.04 -5.61 7.10
CA LYS A 103 6.14 -4.17 7.36
C LYS A 103 6.67 -3.46 6.12
N VAL A 104 6.00 -2.39 5.72
CA VAL A 104 6.43 -1.47 4.66
C VAL A 104 6.61 -0.08 5.25
N GLU A 105 7.82 0.43 5.21
CA GLU A 105 8.17 1.79 5.67
C GLU A 105 8.42 2.69 4.46
N THR A 106 8.04 3.96 4.55
CA THR A 106 8.36 4.98 3.53
C THR A 106 9.30 6.03 4.08
N ASP A 107 10.24 6.51 3.26
CA ASP A 107 11.11 7.63 3.64
C ASP A 107 10.33 8.96 3.61
N ALA A 108 9.52 9.16 2.56
CA ALA A 108 8.63 10.29 2.42
C ALA A 108 7.45 10.17 3.39
N GLY A 109 7.34 11.16 4.29
CA GLY A 109 6.34 11.20 5.34
C GLY A 109 6.58 10.22 6.48
N THR A 110 7.65 9.42 6.47
CA THR A 110 7.97 8.45 7.54
C THR A 110 6.79 7.56 7.93
N GLN A 111 6.06 7.02 6.95
CA GLN A 111 4.88 6.19 7.21
C GLN A 111 5.25 4.72 7.39
N THR A 112 4.43 4.00 8.15
CA THR A 112 4.55 2.55 8.35
C THR A 112 3.23 1.87 8.06
N ARG A 113 3.24 0.90 7.16
CA ARG A 113 2.11 0.00 6.88
C ARG A 113 2.46 -1.40 7.36
N LEU A 114 1.49 -2.03 8.02
CA LEU A 114 1.61 -3.42 8.50
C LEU A 114 0.60 -4.27 7.76
N PHE A 115 1.08 -5.26 7.04
CA PHE A 115 0.29 -6.19 6.25
C PHE A 115 0.19 -7.51 7.01
N HIS A 116 -0.99 -7.76 7.56
CA HIS A 116 -1.24 -8.93 8.41
C HIS A 116 -1.83 -10.07 7.61
N PHE A 117 -1.27 -11.27 7.79
CA PHE A 117 -1.73 -12.47 7.12
C PHE A 117 -2.65 -13.31 8.00
N GLY A 118 -3.41 -14.21 7.37
CA GLY A 118 -4.27 -15.17 8.06
C GLY A 118 -5.52 -14.54 8.68
N ALA A 119 -6.01 -15.11 9.77
CA ALA A 119 -7.24 -14.66 10.44
C ALA A 119 -7.04 -13.44 11.36
N TRP A 120 -6.08 -12.57 11.04
CA TRP A 120 -5.83 -11.35 11.80
C TRP A 120 -7.07 -10.45 11.80
N LYS A 121 -7.29 -9.76 12.92
CA LYS A 121 -8.38 -8.81 13.09
C LYS A 121 -7.84 -7.49 13.62
N PRO A 122 -8.44 -6.35 13.23
CA PRO A 122 -8.12 -5.04 13.79
C PRO A 122 -8.07 -5.06 15.31
N GLN A 123 -6.98 -4.55 15.88
CA GLN A 123 -6.76 -4.53 17.34
C GLN A 123 -7.19 -3.21 17.99
N GLY A 124 -7.42 -2.15 17.20
CA GLY A 124 -7.71 -0.80 17.68
C GLY A 124 -9.12 -0.32 17.30
N ALA A 125 -9.69 0.55 18.15
CA ALA A 125 -10.98 1.17 17.89
C ALA A 125 -10.90 2.43 17.00
N ALA A 126 -9.72 3.06 16.90
CA ALA A 126 -9.55 4.30 16.15
C ALA A 126 -8.94 4.02 14.76
N ALA A 127 -9.59 4.54 13.71
CA ALA A 127 -9.08 4.53 12.36
C ALA A 127 -7.73 5.26 12.27
N THR A 128 -6.87 4.83 11.35
CA THR A 128 -5.62 5.52 11.01
C THR A 128 -5.58 5.87 9.53
N TRP A 129 -4.67 6.74 9.09
CA TRP A 129 -4.48 6.98 7.65
C TRP A 129 -3.86 5.78 6.92
N GLN A 130 -3.24 4.84 7.63
CA GLN A 130 -2.71 3.61 7.05
C GLN A 130 -3.73 2.47 7.05
N GLY A 131 -4.84 2.64 7.79
CA GLY A 131 -5.94 1.69 7.88
C GLY A 131 -5.53 0.34 8.48
N ASP A 132 -6.43 -0.62 8.34
CA ASP A 132 -6.22 -2.02 8.69
C ASP A 132 -6.01 -2.83 7.41
N SER A 133 -4.82 -3.42 7.26
CA SER A 133 -4.42 -4.14 6.04
C SER A 133 -4.37 -5.65 6.26
N VAL A 134 -5.16 -6.40 5.49
CA VAL A 134 -5.12 -7.86 5.43
C VAL A 134 -4.44 -8.29 4.14
N ALA A 135 -3.48 -9.18 4.26
CA ALA A 135 -2.63 -9.66 3.18
C ALA A 135 -2.80 -11.15 2.89
N GLU A 136 -2.79 -11.49 1.61
CA GLU A 136 -2.92 -12.86 1.11
C GLU A 136 -1.94 -13.09 -0.04
N TRP A 137 -1.30 -14.25 -0.04
CA TRP A 137 -0.49 -14.70 -1.17
C TRP A 137 -1.38 -15.28 -2.26
N GLU A 138 -1.41 -14.67 -3.44
CA GLU A 138 -2.03 -15.24 -4.63
C GLU A 138 -0.95 -15.98 -5.42
N ARG A 139 -1.05 -17.30 -5.51
CA ARG A 139 -0.08 -18.12 -6.28
C ARG A 139 -0.56 -18.30 -7.71
N ALA A 140 0.32 -18.16 -8.68
CA ALA A 140 -0.01 -18.59 -10.03
C ALA A 140 -0.08 -20.12 -10.06
N ARG A 141 -1.11 -20.67 -10.69
CA ARG A 141 -1.38 -22.11 -10.69
C ARG A 141 -0.29 -22.96 -11.36
N THR A 142 0.56 -22.36 -12.19
CA THR A 142 1.45 -23.07 -13.12
C THR A 142 2.94 -22.91 -12.84
N THR A 143 3.35 -21.99 -11.94
CA THR A 143 4.77 -21.76 -11.62
C THR A 143 4.95 -21.63 -10.10
N PRO A 144 5.71 -22.54 -9.44
CA PRO A 144 5.84 -22.53 -7.97
C PRO A 144 6.45 -21.27 -7.35
N LYS A 145 7.19 -20.48 -8.14
CA LYS A 145 7.83 -19.21 -7.74
C LYS A 145 7.22 -18.00 -8.44
N SER A 146 5.95 -18.07 -8.78
CA SER A 146 5.20 -16.93 -9.32
C SER A 146 3.92 -16.74 -8.51
N GLY A 147 3.63 -15.47 -8.26
CA GLY A 147 2.50 -15.05 -7.45
C GLY A 147 2.58 -13.57 -7.19
N SER A 148 1.56 -13.07 -6.52
CA SER A 148 1.42 -11.68 -6.11
C SER A 148 1.05 -11.62 -4.63
N LEU A 149 1.37 -10.51 -3.98
CA LEU A 149 0.78 -10.18 -2.69
C LEU A 149 -0.46 -9.35 -2.94
N LYS A 150 -1.62 -9.84 -2.52
CA LYS A 150 -2.84 -9.04 -2.45
C LYS A 150 -2.96 -8.43 -1.06
N VAL A 151 -3.25 -7.15 -0.98
CA VAL A 151 -3.49 -6.43 0.27
C VAL A 151 -4.81 -5.69 0.17
N VAL A 152 -5.71 -5.90 1.13
CA VAL A 152 -6.94 -5.12 1.27
C VAL A 152 -6.84 -4.26 2.52
N THR A 153 -6.92 -2.94 2.35
CA THR A 153 -6.87 -1.96 3.42
C THR A 153 -8.24 -1.31 3.61
N THR A 154 -8.73 -1.29 4.84
CA THR A 154 -10.01 -0.66 5.25
C THR A 154 -9.82 0.17 6.52
N HIS A 155 -10.92 0.67 7.11
CA HIS A 155 -10.89 1.43 8.38
C HIS A 155 -9.91 2.63 8.33
N LEU A 156 -9.97 3.34 7.20
CA LEU A 156 -9.13 4.49 6.91
C LEU A 156 -9.71 5.76 7.55
N ARG A 157 -8.84 6.63 8.08
CA ARG A 157 -9.19 8.04 8.27
C ARG A 157 -9.33 8.72 6.90
N PRO A 158 -10.27 9.66 6.72
CA PRO A 158 -10.32 10.46 5.50
C PRO A 158 -8.99 11.18 5.22
N GLY A 159 -8.60 11.22 3.95
CA GLY A 159 -7.34 11.81 3.50
C GLY A 159 -7.38 12.14 2.02
N TYR A 160 -6.21 12.21 1.37
CA TYR A 160 -6.12 12.59 -0.03
C TYR A 160 -5.47 11.54 -0.92
N LEU A 161 -6.04 11.37 -2.12
CA LEU A 161 -5.52 10.56 -3.21
C LEU A 161 -4.37 11.25 -3.95
N ARG A 162 -4.31 12.58 -3.88
CA ARG A 162 -3.25 13.43 -4.44
C ARG A 162 -2.99 14.61 -3.50
N LYS A 163 -1.77 15.13 -3.52
CA LYS A 163 -1.33 16.29 -2.71
C LYS A 163 -1.98 17.64 -3.09
N ASN A 164 -3.14 17.62 -3.75
CA ASN A 164 -3.92 18.79 -4.13
C ASN A 164 -5.36 18.76 -3.59
N GLY A 165 -5.58 17.96 -2.54
CA GLY A 165 -6.87 17.89 -1.84
C GLY A 165 -7.92 16.96 -2.46
N VAL A 166 -7.57 16.15 -3.48
CA VAL A 166 -8.51 15.14 -4.01
C VAL A 166 -8.82 14.12 -2.91
N PRO A 167 -10.05 14.05 -2.40
CA PRO A 167 -10.32 13.31 -1.16
C PRO A 167 -10.57 11.82 -1.41
N TYR A 168 -10.30 11.02 -0.37
CA TYR A 168 -10.97 9.75 -0.12
C TYR A 168 -11.62 9.77 1.27
N SER A 169 -12.72 9.03 1.43
CA SER A 169 -13.57 9.02 2.62
C SER A 169 -13.18 7.90 3.58
N ALA A 170 -13.83 7.86 4.75
CA ALA A 170 -13.70 6.74 5.68
C ALA A 170 -14.32 5.42 5.15
N LYS A 171 -15.09 5.48 4.05
CA LYS A 171 -15.66 4.32 3.36
C LYS A 171 -14.74 3.79 2.27
N ALA A 172 -13.58 4.41 2.05
CA ALA A 172 -12.64 3.97 1.05
C ALA A 172 -12.13 2.55 1.36
N VAL A 173 -12.07 1.72 0.33
CA VAL A 173 -11.43 0.41 0.33
C VAL A 173 -10.29 0.47 -0.67
N LEU A 174 -9.07 0.24 -0.19
CA LEU A 174 -7.89 0.11 -1.04
C LEU A 174 -7.58 -1.38 -1.22
N THR A 175 -7.54 -1.84 -2.46
CA THR A 175 -7.00 -3.15 -2.82
C THR A 175 -5.72 -2.95 -3.61
N GLU A 176 -4.63 -3.56 -3.17
CA GLU A 176 -3.34 -3.54 -3.86
C GLU A 176 -2.93 -4.95 -4.28
N TYR A 177 -2.31 -5.05 -5.44
CA TYR A 177 -1.62 -6.24 -5.92
C TYR A 177 -0.16 -5.88 -6.13
N TRP A 178 0.73 -6.58 -5.44
CA TRP A 178 2.18 -6.38 -5.52
C TRP A 178 2.79 -7.53 -6.29
N ASP A 179 3.24 -7.23 -7.50
CA ASP A 179 3.88 -8.17 -8.40
C ASP A 179 5.39 -7.91 -8.42
N LEU A 180 6.19 -8.98 -8.35
CA LEU A 180 7.64 -8.91 -8.47
C LEU A 180 8.08 -9.47 -9.82
N ALA A 181 8.80 -8.65 -10.59
CA ALA A 181 9.44 -9.06 -11.84
C ALA A 181 10.96 -8.98 -11.70
N THR A 182 11.66 -9.96 -12.30
CA THR A 182 13.11 -9.91 -12.50
C THR A 182 13.37 -9.82 -13.99
N GLU A 183 13.98 -8.72 -14.41
CA GLU A 183 14.32 -8.45 -15.81
C GLU A 183 15.54 -9.28 -16.26
N ARG A 184 15.80 -9.33 -17.57
CA ARG A 184 16.94 -10.10 -18.13
C ARG A 184 18.28 -9.66 -17.56
N ASN A 185 18.43 -8.37 -17.26
CA ASN A 185 19.62 -7.78 -16.64
C ASN A 185 19.71 -8.02 -15.11
N GLN A 186 18.86 -8.89 -14.55
CA GLN A 186 18.75 -9.20 -13.13
C GLN A 186 18.23 -8.03 -12.26
N GLU A 187 17.79 -6.92 -12.87
CA GLU A 187 17.12 -5.87 -12.12
C GLU A 187 15.75 -6.35 -11.66
N GLN A 188 15.41 -6.07 -10.41
CA GLN A 188 14.12 -6.41 -9.83
C GLN A 188 13.23 -5.18 -9.75
N TRP A 189 11.96 -5.40 -10.10
CA TRP A 189 10.93 -4.39 -10.14
C TRP A 189 9.68 -4.87 -9.42
N ILE A 190 9.15 -4.05 -8.53
CA ILE A 190 7.80 -4.21 -8.02
C ILE A 190 6.86 -3.38 -8.89
N THR A 191 5.74 -3.97 -9.29
CA THR A 191 4.57 -3.24 -9.75
C THR A 191 3.48 -3.35 -8.72
N ILE A 192 3.00 -2.21 -8.22
CA ILE A 192 1.87 -2.11 -7.29
C ILE A 192 0.67 -1.62 -8.09
N THR A 193 -0.31 -2.50 -8.30
CA THR A 193 -1.60 -2.11 -8.87
C THR A 193 -2.52 -1.76 -7.72
N SER A 194 -2.87 -0.47 -7.58
CA SER A 194 -3.78 0.02 -6.55
C SER A 194 -5.16 0.25 -7.14
N VAL A 195 -6.19 -0.24 -6.45
CA VAL A 195 -7.60 -0.01 -6.78
C VAL A 195 -8.25 0.64 -5.56
N VAL A 196 -8.69 1.88 -5.71
CA VAL A 196 -9.42 2.60 -4.66
C VAL A 196 -10.90 2.63 -5.03
N ASP A 197 -11.72 1.98 -4.22
CA ASP A 197 -13.17 2.11 -4.25
C ASP A 197 -13.61 3.06 -3.14
N ASP A 198 -14.37 4.10 -3.49
CA ASP A 198 -14.95 5.04 -2.54
C ASP A 198 -16.23 5.63 -3.13
N PRO A 199 -17.41 5.06 -2.82
CA PRO A 199 -18.66 5.48 -3.45
C PRO A 199 -19.09 6.91 -3.07
N GLN A 200 -18.46 7.52 -2.06
CA GLN A 200 -18.73 8.91 -1.69
C GLN A 200 -18.01 9.88 -2.63
N TYR A 201 -16.74 9.62 -2.91
CA TYR A 201 -15.88 10.56 -3.63
C TYR A 201 -15.46 10.14 -5.04
N LEU A 202 -15.66 8.88 -5.41
CA LEU A 202 -15.34 8.35 -6.73
C LEU A 202 -16.59 7.80 -7.44
N ARG A 203 -16.72 8.09 -8.74
CA ARG A 203 -17.81 7.62 -9.62
C ARG A 203 -17.59 6.17 -10.09
N GLN A 204 -16.36 5.71 -10.06
CA GLN A 204 -15.91 4.36 -10.38
C GLN A 204 -14.57 4.14 -9.67
N PRO A 205 -14.12 2.88 -9.48
CA PRO A 205 -12.83 2.61 -8.89
C PRO A 205 -11.70 3.38 -9.58
N TRP A 206 -10.84 4.01 -8.80
CA TRP A 206 -9.65 4.66 -9.33
C TRP A 206 -8.48 3.68 -9.27
N VAL A 207 -7.89 3.41 -10.44
CA VAL A 207 -6.85 2.39 -10.61
C VAL A 207 -5.53 3.05 -11.01
N THR A 208 -4.44 2.69 -10.34
CA THR A 208 -3.09 3.11 -10.69
C THR A 208 -2.14 1.92 -10.73
N ALA A 209 -1.10 2.01 -11.56
CA ALA A 209 -0.01 1.04 -11.61
C ALA A 209 1.31 1.77 -11.33
N LEU A 210 1.97 1.40 -10.24
CA LEU A 210 3.09 2.14 -9.67
C LEU A 210 4.32 1.24 -9.62
N HIS A 211 5.44 1.73 -10.14
CA HIS A 211 6.65 0.92 -10.28
C HIS A 211 7.72 1.32 -9.29
N PHE A 212 8.38 0.33 -8.70
CA PHE A 212 9.51 0.51 -7.81
C PHE A 212 10.67 -0.37 -8.24
N LYS A 213 11.88 0.18 -8.28
CA LYS A 213 13.10 -0.55 -8.62
C LYS A 213 13.86 -0.92 -7.36
N LYS A 214 14.41 -2.13 -7.31
CA LYS A 214 15.26 -2.59 -6.20
C LYS A 214 16.51 -1.73 -6.05
N GLU A 215 16.85 -1.38 -4.82
CA GLU A 215 18.15 -0.82 -4.47
C GLU A 215 19.01 -1.85 -3.71
N PRO A 216 20.35 -1.81 -3.83
CA PRO A 216 21.23 -2.77 -3.16
C PRO A 216 21.12 -2.74 -1.64
N ASP A 217 20.93 -1.56 -1.08
CA ASP A 217 20.88 -1.28 0.36
C ASP A 217 20.13 0.04 0.63
N GLY A 218 20.17 0.49 1.88
CA GLY A 218 19.55 1.72 2.36
C GLY A 218 20.42 2.97 2.24
N ALA A 219 21.55 2.97 1.52
CA ALA A 219 22.47 4.11 1.49
C ALA A 219 21.85 5.42 0.96
N LYS A 220 20.72 5.32 0.26
CA LYS A 220 19.96 6.47 -0.27
C LYS A 220 18.66 6.75 0.50
N TRP A 221 18.44 6.07 1.62
CA TRP A 221 17.29 6.31 2.48
C TRP A 221 17.35 7.72 3.06
N ASP A 222 16.31 8.52 2.83
CA ASP A 222 16.28 9.95 3.18
C ASP A 222 14.94 10.34 3.82
N PRO A 223 14.75 10.06 5.12
CA PRO A 223 13.50 10.32 5.83
C PRO A 223 13.11 11.80 5.80
N THR A 224 11.91 12.09 5.34
CA THR A 224 11.33 13.44 5.38
C THR A 224 9.97 13.41 6.09
N PRO A 225 9.64 14.42 6.90
CA PRO A 225 8.35 14.47 7.58
C PRO A 225 7.21 14.69 6.58
N CYS A 226 5.98 14.47 7.04
CA CYS A 226 4.81 14.83 6.25
C CYS A 226 4.76 16.34 5.96
N SER A 227 4.29 16.69 4.77
CA SER A 227 4.01 18.06 4.33
C SER A 227 2.64 18.13 3.67
N ALA A 228 1.82 19.11 4.05
CA ALA A 228 0.54 19.38 3.38
C ALA A 228 0.73 19.92 1.95
N ARG A 229 1.96 20.29 1.58
CA ARG A 229 2.38 20.84 0.29
C ARG A 229 3.22 19.85 -0.51
#